data_AF-A0A2S6MFG5-F1
#
_entry.id   AF-A0A2S6MFG5-F1
#
_cell.length_a   1.000
_cell.length_b   1.000
_cell.length_c   1.000
_cell.angle_alpha   90.00
_cell.angle_beta   90.00
_cell.angle_gamma   90.00
#
_symmetry.space_group_name_H-M   'P 1'
#
loop_
_entity.id
_entity.type
_entity.pdbx_description
1 polymer ?
#
loop_
_entity_poly.entity_id
_entity_poly.type
_entity_poly.pdbx_seq_one_letter_code
_entity_poly.pdbx_strand_id
1 'polypeptide(L)' 'MTSSFDHFVGASEDSDLERRKLSAMSRRRYCAAEIAAALRRHVGSVKRMAREMGLLLKK' A
#
# COMPACT_ATOMS: atom_id res chain seq x y z
N MET A 1 -37.08 -2.47 -11.01
CA MET A 1 -36.45 -2.59 -9.69
C MET A 1 -34.97 -2.94 -9.91
N THR A 2 -34.10 -1.95 -9.97
CA THR A 2 -32.64 -2.19 -10.07
C THR A 2 -32.16 -2.63 -8.71
N SER A 3 -32.07 -3.95 -8.52
CA SER A 3 -31.51 -4.54 -7.31
C SER A 3 -30.02 -4.22 -7.27
N SER A 4 -29.67 -3.21 -6.48
CA SER A 4 -28.31 -2.87 -6.08
C SER A 4 -27.74 -4.06 -5.31
N PHE A 5 -27.04 -4.95 -6.00
CA PHE A 5 -26.22 -5.98 -5.36
C PHE A 5 -24.80 -5.45 -5.35
N ASP A 6 -24.34 -5.12 -4.14
CA ASP A 6 -23.02 -4.60 -3.81
C ASP A 6 -21.91 -5.10 -4.73
N HIS A 7 -21.19 -4.13 -5.30
CA HIS A 7 -19.93 -4.34 -5.99
C HIS A 7 -18.86 -4.72 -4.95
N PHE A 8 -18.88 -5.98 -4.48
CA PHE A 8 -17.86 -6.54 -3.61
C PHE A 8 -16.62 -6.91 -4.44
N VAL A 9 -15.92 -5.90 -4.95
CA VAL A 9 -14.61 -6.01 -5.58
C VAL A 9 -13.75 -4.86 -5.06
N GLY A 10 -13.46 -4.87 -3.76
CA GLY A 10 -12.79 -3.74 -3.06
C GLY A 10 -11.43 -4.07 -2.44
N ALA A 11 -10.81 -5.22 -2.76
CA ALA A 11 -9.55 -5.62 -2.11
C ALA A 11 -8.31 -5.46 -3.02
N SER A 12 -8.48 -5.60 -4.34
CA SER A 12 -7.35 -5.70 -5.26
C SER A 12 -6.87 -4.34 -5.78
N GLU A 13 -7.79 -3.41 -6.10
CA GLU A 13 -7.42 -2.10 -6.65
C GLU A 13 -6.74 -1.20 -5.61
N ASP A 14 -7.26 -1.17 -4.38
CA ASP A 14 -6.61 -0.45 -3.28
C ASP A 14 -5.20 -0.99 -2.99
N SER A 15 -5.02 -2.31 -3.06
CA SER A 15 -3.72 -2.95 -2.83
C SER A 15 -2.69 -2.59 -3.92
N ASP A 16 -3.10 -2.54 -5.19
CA ASP A 16 -2.19 -2.20 -6.28
C ASP A 16 -1.83 -0.70 -6.29
N LEU A 17 -2.78 0.17 -5.93
CA LEU A 17 -2.50 1.59 -5.74
C LEU A 17 -1.53 1.82 -4.57
N GLU A 18 -1.71 1.11 -3.45
CA GLU A 18 -0.80 1.15 -2.30
C GLU A 18 0.60 0.67 -2.67
N ARG A 19 0.73 -0.43 -3.40
CA ARG A 19 2.02 -0.94 -3.90
C ARG A 19 2.72 0.07 -4.80
N ARG A 20 2.00 0.70 -5.73
CA ARG A 20 2.55 1.76 -6.60
C ARG A 20 3.03 2.96 -5.79
N LYS A 21 2.23 3.43 -4.83
CA LYS A 21 2.60 4.54 -3.93
C LYS A 21 3.82 4.18 -3.07
N LEU A 22 3.87 2.97 -2.51
CA LEU A 22 4.99 2.46 -1.73
C LEU A 22 6.27 2.43 -2.58
N SER A 23 6.20 1.91 -3.81
CA SER A 23 7.34 1.90 -4.74
C SER A 23 7.86 3.31 -5.06
N ALA A 24 6.96 4.25 -5.34
CA ALA A 24 7.31 5.64 -5.62
C ALA A 24 8.00 6.32 -4.42
N MET A 25 7.47 6.14 -3.21
CA MET A 25 8.04 6.71 -1.99
C MET A 25 9.37 6.03 -1.59
N SER A 26 9.48 4.72 -1.77
CA SER A 26 10.74 3.98 -1.55
C SER A 26 11.86 4.51 -2.44
N ARG A 27 11.58 4.81 -3.72
CA ARG A 27 12.56 5.42 -4.65
C ARG A 27 12.97 6.83 -4.22
N ARG A 28 12.06 7.57 -3.59
CA ARG A 28 12.34 8.89 -3.00
C ARG A 28 13.05 8.79 -1.63
N ARG A 29 13.44 7.59 -1.19
CA ARG A 29 14.16 7.30 0.06
C ARG A 29 13.38 7.62 1.34
N TYR A 30 12.05 7.53 1.30
CA TYR A 30 11.20 7.66 2.48
C TYR A 30 11.37 6.45 3.41
N CYS A 31 11.25 6.68 4.71
CA CYS A 31 11.29 5.63 5.72
C CYS A 31 9.93 4.93 5.85
N ALA A 32 9.94 3.71 6.42
CA ALA A 32 8.72 2.91 6.56
C ALA A 32 7.61 3.60 7.37
N ALA A 33 7.99 4.43 8.34
CA ALA A 33 7.03 5.20 9.16
C ALA A 33 6.32 6.31 8.37
N GLU A 34 7.04 7.01 7.50
CA GLU A 34 6.48 8.06 6.65
C GLU A 34 5.52 7.47 5.62
N ILE A 35 5.91 6.34 5.01
CA ILE A 35 5.07 5.60 4.08
C ILE A 35 3.81 5.07 4.78
N ALA A 36 3.94 4.57 6.01
CA ALA A 36 2.82 4.11 6.81
C ALA A 36 1.83 5.25 7.13
N ALA A 37 2.34 6.43 7.49
CA ALA A 37 1.51 7.62 7.69
C ALA A 37 0.80 8.04 6.40
N ALA A 38 1.51 8.05 5.27
CA ALA A 38 0.96 8.42 3.96
C ALA A 38 -0.11 7.42 3.45
N LEU A 39 0.07 6.13 3.72
CA LEU A 39 -0.87 5.07 3.36
C LEU A 39 -1.94 4.84 4.43
N ARG A 40 -1.91 5.57 5.56
CA ARG A 40 -2.77 5.33 6.74
C ARG A 40 -2.79 3.85 7.19
N ARG A 41 -1.64 3.19 7.06
CA ARG A 41 -1.44 1.77 7.35
C ARG A 41 -0.48 1.57 8.51
N HIS A 42 -0.48 0.38 9.10
CA HIS A 42 0.50 0.03 10.12
C HIS A 42 1.89 -0.16 9.49
N VAL A 43 2.94 0.31 10.18
CA VAL A 43 4.34 0.19 9.72
C VAL A 43 4.74 -1.25 9.42
N GLY A 44 4.26 -2.21 10.21
CA GLY A 44 4.51 -3.64 9.97
C GLY A 44 3.93 -4.15 8.65
N SER A 45 2.75 -3.65 8.26
CA SER A 45 2.12 -4.00 6.99
C SER A 45 2.90 -3.42 5.81
N VAL A 46 3.35 -2.18 5.91
CA VAL A 46 4.22 -1.54 4.91
C VAL A 46 5.56 -2.26 4.76
N LYS A 47 6.20 -2.66 5.87
CA LYS A 47 7.44 -3.44 5.84
C LYS A 47 7.25 -4.80 5.18
N ARG A 48 6.13 -5.49 5.47
CA ARG A 48 5.78 -6.75 4.82
C ARG A 48 5.57 -6.57 3.32
N MET A 49 4.78 -5.57 2.93
CA MET A 49 4.52 -5.25 1.51
C MET A 49 5.81 -4.89 0.77
N ALA A 50 6.68 -4.08 1.37
CA ALA A 50 7.98 -3.75 0.78
C ALA A 50 8.86 -5.00 0.58
N ARG A 51 8.88 -5.92 1.56
CA ARG A 51 9.60 -7.20 1.43
C ARG A 51 9.03 -8.08 0.33
N GLU A 52 7.71 -8.22 0.26
CA GLU A 52 7.02 -8.96 -0.81
C GLU A 52 7.33 -8.38 -2.20
N MET A 53 7.54 -7.07 -2.28
CA MET A 53 7.92 -6.36 -3.51
C MET A 53 9.44 -6.29 -3.77
N GLY A 54 10.29 -6.83 -2.88
CA GLY A 54 11.76 -6.72 -3.00
C GLY A 54 12.31 -5.29 -2.84
N LEU A 55 11.56 -4.39 -2.20
CA LEU A 55 11.93 -2.99 -2.00
C LEU A 55 12.70 -2.81 -0.69
N LEU A 56 13.83 -2.10 -0.78
CA LEU A 56 14.62 -1.70 0.38
C LEU A 56 14.14 -0.34 0.88
N LEU A 57 13.40 -0.36 2.00
CA LEU A 57 13.03 0.85 2.71
C LEU A 57 14.25 1.41 3.46
N LYS A 58 14.38 2.74 3.47
CA LYS A 58 15.38 3.41 4.30
C LYS A 58 15.11 3.10 5.77
N LYS A 59 16.18 2.82 6.51
CA LYS A 59 16.14 2.48 7.94
C LYS A 59 15.59 3.63 8.76
#